data_AF-R7Y2M3-F1
#
_entry.id   AF-R7Y2M3-F1
#
_cell.length_a   1.000
_cell.length_b   1.000
_cell.length_c   1.000
_cell.angle_alpha   90.00
_cell.angle_beta   90.00
_cell.angle_gamma   90.00
#
_symmetry.space_group_name_H-M   'P 1'
#
loop_
_entity.id
_entity.type
_entity.pdbx_description
1 polymer ?
#
loop_
_entity_poly.entity_id
_entity_poly.type
_entity_poly.pdbx_seq_one_letter_code
_entity_poly.pdbx_strand_id
1 'polypeptide(L)'
;KAELTDHLGYAKGDPAGRELPNARNGSSPKTVASEAGPVELNIPRDRDGTFTPRLVPKGSRRLGGLDDIIISLYAGGMTLRDIQHHLASTIGTDLSHETISKICDEVLDAV
;
A
#
# COMPACT_ATOMS: atom_id res chain seq x y z
N LYS A 1 0.58 2.07 5.89
CA LYS A 1 0.93 2.47 7.28
C LYS A 1 0.32 1.54 8.33
N ALA A 2 -0.85 0.98 8.10
CA ALA A 2 -1.50 0.03 9.02
C ALA A 2 -0.60 -1.17 9.38
N GLU A 3 0.07 -1.79 8.41
CA GLU A 3 1.01 -2.90 8.68
C GLU A 3 2.15 -2.51 9.62
N LEU A 4 2.69 -1.28 9.50
CA LEU A 4 3.74 -0.81 10.39
C LEU A 4 3.20 -0.46 11.79
N THR A 5 1.94 -0.01 11.88
CA THR A 5 1.26 0.18 13.17
C THR A 5 1.07 -1.14 13.89
N ASP A 6 0.62 -2.17 13.17
CA ASP A 6 0.44 -3.53 13.67
C ASP A 6 1.77 -4.14 14.14
N HIS A 7 2.82 -4.02 13.31
CA HIS A 7 4.17 -4.50 13.63
C HIS A 7 4.78 -3.82 14.87
N LEU A 8 4.59 -2.51 15.01
CA LEU A 8 5.16 -1.75 16.13
C LEU A 8 4.27 -1.75 17.38
N GLY A 9 2.98 -2.05 17.26
CA GLY A 9 2.01 -2.02 18.35
C GLY A 9 1.52 -0.63 18.76
N TYR A 10 1.86 0.44 18.03
CA TYR A 10 1.42 1.81 18.35
C TYR A 10 1.23 2.70 17.11
N ALA A 11 0.37 3.71 17.21
CA ALA A 11 0.07 4.66 16.14
C ALA A 11 1.14 5.75 15.96
N LYS A 12 1.15 6.43 14.81
CA LYS A 12 2.13 7.52 14.58
C LYS A 12 1.83 8.66 15.55
N GLY A 13 2.82 9.07 16.34
CA GLY A 13 2.69 10.16 17.32
C GLY A 13 2.20 9.71 18.70
N ASP A 14 1.98 8.42 18.91
CA ASP A 14 1.61 7.85 20.19
C ASP A 14 2.79 7.95 21.19
N PRO A 15 2.58 8.49 22.42
CA PRO A 15 3.60 8.52 23.46
C PRO A 15 4.19 7.15 23.81
N ALA A 16 3.40 6.08 23.71
CA ALA A 16 3.84 4.70 24.00
C ALA A 16 5.04 4.28 23.12
N GLY A 17 5.16 4.87 21.93
CA GLY A 17 6.29 4.63 21.02
C GLY A 17 7.65 5.12 21.53
N ARG A 18 7.70 5.96 22.58
CA ARG A 18 8.97 6.43 23.17
C ARG A 18 9.62 5.42 24.10
N GLU A 19 8.84 4.50 24.64
CA GLU A 19 9.29 3.49 25.60
C GLU A 19 9.66 2.17 24.92
N LEU A 20 9.31 2.03 23.64
CA LEU A 20 9.57 0.84 22.84
C LEU A 20 10.95 0.90 22.16
N PRO A 21 11.64 -0.24 22.03
CA PRO A 21 12.99 -0.29 21.46
C PRO A 21 13.03 0.10 19.97
N ASN A 22 11.93 -0.13 19.25
CA ASN A 22 11.85 0.14 17.81
C ASN A 22 10.93 1.34 17.50
N ALA A 23 11.36 2.14 16.51
CA ALA A 23 10.70 3.37 16.11
C ALA A 23 10.32 3.39 14.63
N ARG A 24 9.30 4.16 14.26
CA ARG A 24 9.06 4.49 12.84
C ARG A 24 10.22 5.33 12.30
N ASN A 25 10.73 5.00 11.11
CA ASN A 25 11.84 5.70 10.46
C ASN A 25 11.51 6.10 9.02
N GLY A 26 10.45 6.90 8.86
CA GLY A 26 10.03 7.44 7.57
C GLY A 26 9.52 6.38 6.59
N SER A 27 9.71 6.66 5.30
CA SER A 27 9.36 5.78 4.18
C SER A 27 10.44 5.85 3.11
N SER A 28 10.54 4.80 2.28
CA SER A 28 11.43 4.78 1.12
C SER A 28 10.61 4.66 -0.17
N PRO A 29 10.93 5.47 -1.20
CA PRO A 29 10.24 5.39 -2.48
C PRO A 29 10.61 4.09 -3.18
N LYS A 30 9.61 3.48 -3.83
CA LYS A 30 9.76 2.25 -4.59
C LYS A 30 8.86 2.30 -5.81
N THR A 31 9.44 2.34 -6.99
CA THR A 31 8.72 2.20 -8.25
C THR A 31 8.53 0.73 -8.57
N VAL A 32 7.30 0.37 -8.91
CA VAL A 32 6.91 -1.00 -9.23
C VAL A 32 6.09 -1.01 -10.51
N ALA A 33 6.30 -2.03 -11.34
CA ALA A 33 5.58 -2.21 -12.58
C ALA A 33 4.21 -2.87 -12.29
N SER A 34 3.14 -2.19 -12.70
CA SER A 34 1.78 -2.73 -12.84
C SER A 34 1.40 -2.79 -14.33
N GLU A 35 0.29 -3.45 -14.66
CA GLU A 35 -0.18 -3.52 -16.05
C GLU A 35 -0.62 -2.15 -16.58
N ALA A 36 -1.18 -1.30 -15.71
CA ALA A 36 -1.49 0.10 -16.00
C ALA A 36 -0.25 1.03 -16.06
N GLY A 37 0.97 0.50 -15.86
CA GLY A 37 2.23 1.23 -15.92
C GLY A 37 3.02 1.27 -14.60
N PRO A 38 4.15 2.01 -14.55
CA PRO A 38 4.94 2.13 -13.33
C PRO A 38 4.24 2.98 -12.27
N VAL A 39 4.12 2.45 -11.06
CA VAL A 39 3.51 3.11 -9.90
C VAL A 39 4.59 3.40 -8.85
N GLU A 40 4.62 4.63 -8.34
CA GLU A 40 5.50 5.02 -7.24
C GLU A 40 4.83 4.80 -5.88
N LEU A 41 5.53 4.08 -4.99
CA LEU A 41 5.05 3.69 -3.68
C LEU A 41 5.95 4.23 -2.57
N ASN A 42 5.35 4.71 -1.49
CA ASN A 42 6.08 5.11 -0.29
C ASN A 42 6.03 4.00 0.77
N ILE A 43 7.03 3.12 0.77
CA ILE A 43 7.06 1.97 1.66
C ILE A 43 7.49 2.40 3.07
N PRO A 44 6.66 2.20 4.10
CA PRO A 44 6.97 2.60 5.47
C PRO A 44 8.09 1.72 6.05
N ARG A 45 8.92 2.29 6.93
CA ARG A 45 10.07 1.61 7.54
C ARG A 45 10.09 1.77 9.06
N ASP A 46 10.60 0.75 9.72
CA ASP A 46 11.02 0.80 11.11
C ASP A 46 12.52 1.14 11.21
N ARG A 47 12.96 1.53 12.41
CA ARG A 47 14.34 1.94 12.70
C ARG A 47 15.28 0.75 12.73
N ASP A 48 14.80 -0.38 13.26
CA ASP A 48 15.60 -1.61 13.39
C ASP A 48 15.61 -2.46 12.12
N GLY A 49 14.82 -2.10 11.09
CA GLY A 49 14.77 -2.78 9.81
C GLY A 49 14.07 -4.16 9.82
N THR A 50 13.42 -4.50 10.95
CA THR A 50 12.72 -5.76 11.19
C THR A 50 11.38 -5.85 10.46
N PHE A 51 10.79 -4.71 10.07
CA PHE A 51 9.51 -4.68 9.38
C PHE A 51 9.66 -5.20 7.95
N THR A 52 8.81 -6.19 7.59
CA THR A 52 8.70 -6.71 6.23
C THR A 52 7.26 -6.52 5.74
N PRO A 53 7.02 -5.63 4.76
CA PRO A 53 5.67 -5.40 4.22
C PRO A 53 5.17 -6.67 3.53
N ARG A 54 3.92 -7.07 3.81
CA ARG A 54 3.32 -8.25 3.17
C ARG A 54 2.73 -7.90 1.80
N LEU A 55 2.10 -6.73 1.70
CA LEU A 55 1.47 -6.23 0.47
C LEU A 55 2.48 -5.99 -0.65
N VAL A 56 3.66 -5.47 -0.31
CA VAL A 56 4.71 -5.16 -1.29
C VAL A 56 6.05 -5.69 -0.76
N PRO A 57 6.36 -6.98 -1.02
CA PRO A 57 7.56 -7.63 -0.49
C PRO A 57 8.85 -6.87 -0.84
N LYS A 58 9.82 -6.90 0.06
CA LYS A 58 11.17 -6.36 -0.19
C LYS A 58 11.76 -7.04 -1.43
N GLY A 59 12.36 -6.26 -2.33
CA GLY A 59 12.98 -6.76 -3.57
C GLY A 59 12.03 -7.01 -4.76
N SER A 60 10.72 -7.19 -4.54
CA SER A 60 9.78 -7.38 -5.66
C SER A 60 9.53 -6.07 -6.42
N ARG A 61 9.67 -6.07 -7.76
CA ARG A 61 9.42 -4.90 -8.62
C ARG A 61 8.20 -5.05 -9.53
N ARG A 62 7.51 -6.19 -9.49
CA ARG A 62 6.26 -6.43 -10.22
C ARG A 62 5.11 -6.52 -9.21
N LEU A 63 4.05 -5.76 -9.43
CA LEU A 63 2.82 -5.74 -8.63
C LEU A 63 1.78 -6.70 -9.21
N GLY A 64 2.13 -7.96 -9.44
CA GLY A 64 1.11 -8.94 -9.83
C GLY A 64 -0.05 -9.11 -8.83
N GLY A 65 0.02 -8.47 -7.64
CA GLY A 65 -1.05 -8.49 -6.65
C GLY A 65 -1.70 -7.13 -6.33
N LEU A 66 -1.24 -5.99 -6.87
CA LEU A 66 -1.93 -4.70 -6.58
C LEU A 66 -3.27 -4.63 -7.33
N ASP A 67 -3.26 -5.10 -8.57
CA ASP A 67 -4.44 -5.11 -9.43
C ASP A 67 -5.48 -6.06 -8.84
N ASP A 68 -5.07 -7.27 -8.40
CA ASP A 68 -5.92 -8.20 -7.63
C ASP A 68 -6.53 -7.55 -6.38
N ILE A 69 -5.76 -6.75 -5.64
CA ILE A 69 -6.27 -6.04 -4.47
C ILE A 69 -7.31 -5.00 -4.89
N ILE A 70 -7.03 -4.19 -5.92
CA ILE A 70 -7.96 -3.20 -6.45
C ILE A 70 -9.27 -3.85 -6.87
N ILE A 71 -9.19 -4.95 -7.63
CA ILE A 71 -10.33 -5.75 -8.09
C ILE A 71 -11.10 -6.30 -6.88
N SER A 72 -10.40 -6.86 -5.88
CA SER A 72 -11.05 -7.41 -4.68
C SER A 72 -11.80 -6.35 -3.86
N LEU A 73 -11.26 -5.12 -3.77
CA LEU A 73 -11.88 -4.01 -3.05
C LEU A 73 -13.10 -3.49 -3.83
N TYR A 74 -13.00 -3.43 -5.16
CA TYR A 74 -14.11 -3.06 -6.03
C TYR A 74 -15.24 -4.10 -5.97
N ALA A 75 -14.91 -5.38 -6.05
CA ALA A 75 -15.84 -6.49 -5.87
C ALA A 75 -16.47 -6.50 -4.46
N GLY A 76 -15.74 -6.01 -3.45
CA GLY A 76 -16.24 -5.78 -2.09
C GLY A 76 -17.23 -4.61 -1.95
N GLY A 77 -17.57 -3.92 -3.04
CA GLY A 77 -18.54 -2.83 -3.06
C GLY A 77 -17.98 -1.47 -2.65
N MET A 78 -16.65 -1.34 -2.52
CA MET A 78 -16.03 -0.04 -2.23
C MET A 78 -16.09 0.86 -3.46
N THR A 79 -16.35 2.15 -3.25
CA THR A 79 -16.31 3.11 -4.37
C THR A 79 -14.86 3.35 -4.80
N LEU A 80 -14.64 3.76 -6.05
CA LEU A 80 -13.29 4.10 -6.55
C LEU A 80 -12.56 5.13 -5.66
N ARG A 81 -13.30 6.06 -5.04
CA ARG A 81 -12.76 7.05 -4.12
C ARG A 81 -12.36 6.44 -2.77
N ASP A 82 -13.13 5.48 -2.27
CA ASP A 82 -12.79 4.74 -1.05
C ASP A 82 -11.56 3.86 -1.28
N ILE A 83 -11.48 3.20 -2.43
CA ILE A 83 -10.31 2.41 -2.84
C ILE A 83 -9.08 3.30 -2.93
N GLN A 84 -9.18 4.46 -3.59
CA GLN A 84 -8.10 5.46 -3.63
C GLN A 84 -7.64 5.85 -2.22
N HIS A 85 -8.58 6.21 -1.34
CA HIS A 85 -8.25 6.57 0.03
C HIS A 85 -7.60 5.41 0.80
N HIS A 86 -8.09 4.19 0.59
CA HIS A 86 -7.57 2.99 1.22
C HIS A 86 -6.14 2.70 0.76
N LEU A 87 -5.86 2.77 -0.54
CA LEU A 87 -4.51 2.56 -1.10
C LEU A 87 -3.53 3.65 -0.62
N ALA A 88 -3.97 4.91 -0.56
CA ALA A 88 -3.16 6.01 -0.04
C ALA A 88 -2.83 5.86 1.46
N SER A 89 -3.79 5.39 2.26
CA SER A 89 -3.61 5.20 3.71
C SER A 89 -2.79 3.94 4.04
N THR A 90 -3.11 2.84 3.35
CA THR A 90 -2.55 1.51 3.64
C THR A 90 -1.19 1.32 2.98
N ILE A 91 -1.07 1.63 1.69
CA ILE A 91 0.14 1.33 0.90
C ILE A 91 0.99 2.60 0.66
N GLY A 92 0.41 3.78 0.86
CA GLY A 92 1.11 5.04 0.57
C GLY A 92 1.22 5.30 -0.93
N THR A 93 0.31 4.69 -1.69
CA THR A 93 0.17 4.83 -3.13
C THR A 93 -0.75 5.99 -3.44
N ASP A 94 -0.28 6.95 -4.23
CA ASP A 94 -1.16 7.98 -4.78
C ASP A 94 -1.58 7.56 -6.19
N LEU A 95 -2.70 6.83 -6.27
CA LEU A 95 -3.34 6.47 -7.54
C LEU A 95 -4.58 7.33 -7.72
N SER A 96 -4.73 7.90 -8.91
CA SER A 96 -5.96 8.59 -9.24
C SER A 96 -7.12 7.60 -9.36
N HIS A 97 -8.32 8.02 -8.96
CA HIS A 97 -9.55 7.28 -9.24
C HIS A 97 -9.74 6.92 -10.73
N GLU A 98 -9.22 7.72 -11.67
CA GLU A 98 -9.22 7.40 -13.10
C GLU A 98 -8.35 6.19 -13.41
N THR A 99 -7.16 6.12 -12.82
CA THR A 99 -6.26 4.95 -12.96
C THR A 99 -6.89 3.70 -12.37
N ILE A 100 -7.54 3.82 -11.21
CA ILE A 100 -8.24 2.71 -10.55
C ILE A 100 -9.42 2.24 -11.41
N SER A 101 -10.18 3.17 -12.02
CA SER A 101 -11.24 2.81 -12.97
C SER A 101 -10.68 2.01 -14.14
N LYS A 102 -9.61 2.49 -14.78
CA LYS A 102 -8.98 1.79 -15.91
C LYS A 102 -8.55 0.37 -15.56
N ILE A 103 -7.97 0.17 -14.37
CA ILE A 103 -7.58 -1.17 -13.89
C ILE A 103 -8.80 -2.07 -13.74
N CYS A 104 -9.90 -1.57 -13.17
CA CYS A 104 -11.14 -2.35 -13.07
C CYS A 104 -11.78 -2.61 -14.44
N ASP A 105 -11.72 -1.65 -15.35
CA ASP A 105 -12.29 -1.74 -16.69
C ASP A 105 -11.54 -2.74 -17.57
N GLU A 106 -10.20 -2.75 -17.54
CA GLU A 106 -9.38 -3.73 -18.28
C GLU A 106 -9.65 -5.18 -17.84
N VAL A 107 -9.94 -5.39 -16.56
CA VAL A 107 -10.28 -6.72 -16.02
C VAL A 107 -11.70 -7.12 -16.42
N LEU A 108 -12.64 -6.18 -16.46
CA LEU A 108 -14.01 -6.43 -16.93
C LEU A 108 -14.04 -6.78 -18.43
N ASP A 109 -13.17 -6.17 -19.25
CA ASP A 109 -13.05 -6.48 -20.68
C ASP A 109 -12.29 -7.79 -20.96
N ALA A 110 -11.53 -8.31 -19.98
CA ALA A 110 -10.77 -9.55 -20.12
C ALA A 110 -11.57 -10.84 -19.79
N VAL A 111 -12.84 -10.71 -19.37
CA VAL A 111 -13.73 -11.82 -18.97
C VAL A 111 -14.82 -12.11 -20.00
#